data_AF-A0A0V1GWY5-F1
#
_entry.id   AF-A0A0V1GWY5-F1
#
_cell.length_a   1.000
_cell.length_b   1.000
_cell.length_c   1.000
_cell.angle_alpha   90.00
_cell.angle_beta   90.00
_cell.angle_gamma   90.00
#
_symmetry.space_group_name_H-M   'P 1'
#
loop_
_entity.id
_entity.type
_entity.pdbx_description
1 polymer ?
#
loop_
_entity_poly.entity_id
_entity_poly.type
_entity_poly.pdbx_seq_one_letter_code
_entity_poly.pdbx_strand_id
1 'polypeptide(L)'
;LRMDDSPNKLPLWNVYNVQTRTNNHLEGWHSRMNRQARKHHLSFYELLQLLIDEQSSTKTLIQHATSERVTANDLRIKNNNYEEVQLRITALTAEYDDGARTMEQFLKAVAYDVPEPVNF
;
A
#
# COMPACT_ATOMS: atom_id res chain seq x y z
N LEU A 1 49.00 -11.11 -46.97
CA LEU A 1 49.16 -12.02 -45.81
C LEU A 1 48.53 -11.36 -44.59
N ARG A 2 47.82 -12.16 -43.80
CA ARG A 2 47.13 -11.85 -42.54
C ARG A 2 48.13 -11.70 -41.39
N MET A 3 47.89 -10.77 -40.48
CA MET A 3 48.14 -10.82 -39.02
C MET A 3 47.22 -9.74 -38.43
N ASP A 4 45.95 -10.02 -38.15
CA ASP A 4 45.46 -10.46 -36.84
C ASP A 4 46.41 -10.16 -35.68
N ASP A 5 46.17 -9.04 -35.02
CA ASP A 5 46.57 -8.82 -33.64
C ASP A 5 45.43 -8.02 -32.99
N SER A 6 44.44 -8.74 -32.51
CA SER A 6 43.30 -8.19 -31.78
C SER A 6 43.73 -7.90 -30.33
N PRO A 7 43.90 -6.64 -29.89
CA PRO A 7 44.01 -6.38 -28.47
C PRO A 7 42.59 -6.37 -27.93
N ASN A 8 42.25 -7.35 -27.11
CA ASN A 8 41.07 -7.42 -26.27
C ASN A 8 40.64 -6.01 -25.78
N LYS A 9 39.75 -5.35 -26.53
CA LYS A 9 39.01 -4.20 -26.04
C LYS A 9 37.91 -4.77 -25.16
N LEU A 10 38.28 -5.09 -23.92
CA LEU A 10 37.33 -5.07 -22.81
C LEU A 10 36.44 -3.83 -23.02
N PRO A 11 35.10 -3.94 -23.00
CA PRO A 11 34.27 -2.75 -23.01
C PRO A 11 34.60 -2.03 -21.71
N LEU A 12 35.48 -1.03 -21.79
CA LEU A 12 35.86 -0.21 -20.65
C LEU A 12 34.54 0.28 -20.07
N TRP A 13 34.27 -0.17 -18.86
CA TRP A 13 33.11 0.22 -18.04
C TRP A 13 33.14 1.71 -17.66
N ASN A 14 34.01 2.48 -18.30
CA ASN A 14 34.21 3.88 -18.10
C ASN A 14 34.27 4.57 -19.46
N VAL A 15 33.15 5.19 -19.83
CA VAL A 15 33.05 6.12 -20.94
C VAL A 15 33.59 7.47 -20.45
N TYR A 16 34.92 7.59 -20.41
CA TYR A 16 35.57 8.89 -20.21
C TYR A 16 35.79 9.55 -21.58
N ASN A 17 35.35 10.80 -21.72
CA ASN A 17 35.53 11.65 -22.92
C ASN A 17 34.66 11.35 -24.15
N VAL A 18 33.54 10.62 -24.02
CA VAL A 18 32.50 10.54 -25.07
C VAL A 18 31.29 11.33 -24.61
N GLN A 19 30.79 12.24 -25.44
CA GLN A 19 29.62 13.06 -25.17
C GLN A 19 28.32 12.25 -25.39
N THR A 20 28.20 11.11 -24.71
CA THR A 20 26.94 10.37 -24.61
C THR A 20 26.08 11.06 -23.57
N ARG A 21 25.00 11.70 -24.00
CA ARG A 21 23.96 12.21 -23.08
C ARG A 21 23.42 11.03 -22.30
N THR A 22 23.90 10.86 -21.07
CA THR A 22 23.48 9.84 -20.13
C THR A 22 22.09 10.23 -19.63
N ASN A 23 21.04 9.76 -20.32
CA ASN A 23 19.72 9.63 -19.71
C ASN A 23 19.79 8.55 -18.60
N ASN A 24 20.61 8.81 -17.59
CA ASN A 24 20.93 7.90 -16.53
C ASN A 24 20.05 8.25 -15.33
N HIS A 25 19.41 7.25 -14.75
CA HIS A 25 18.61 7.38 -13.55
C HIS A 25 19.38 8.05 -12.41
N LEU A 26 20.72 7.91 -12.38
CA LEU A 26 21.59 8.60 -11.43
C LEU A 26 21.57 10.12 -11.58
N GLU A 27 21.63 10.66 -12.80
CA GLU A 27 21.56 12.12 -13.03
C GLU A 27 20.18 12.68 -12.67
N GLY A 28 19.14 11.94 -13.01
CA GLY A 28 17.77 12.26 -12.63
C GLY A 28 17.59 12.26 -11.11
N TRP A 29 18.18 11.28 -10.43
CA TRP A 29 18.15 11.17 -8.97
C TRP A 29 18.93 12.30 -8.29
N HIS A 30 20.16 12.58 -8.74
CA HIS A 30 20.94 13.73 -8.26
C HIS A 30 20.18 15.05 -8.44
N SER A 31 19.55 15.25 -9.60
CA SER A 31 18.77 16.46 -9.87
C SER A 31 17.55 16.60 -8.96
N ARG A 32 16.88 15.48 -8.63
CA ARG A 32 15.76 15.46 -7.67
C ARG A 32 16.24 15.82 -6.26
N MET A 33 17.34 15.22 -5.80
CA MET A 33 17.91 15.50 -4.47
C MET A 33 18.33 16.96 -4.34
N ASN A 34 18.99 17.51 -5.36
CA ASN A 34 19.36 18.93 -5.39
C ASN A 34 18.14 19.87 -5.34
N ARG A 35 17.05 19.51 -6.02
CA ARG A 35 15.78 20.27 -5.93
C ARG A 35 15.15 20.17 -4.54
N GLN A 36 15.13 18.98 -3.95
CA GLN A 36 14.57 18.76 -2.61
C GLN A 36 15.34 19.54 -1.54
N ALA A 37 16.66 19.55 -1.64
CA ALA A 37 17.53 20.33 -0.77
C ALA A 37 17.55 21.84 -1.10
N ARG A 38 16.98 22.24 -2.26
CA ARG A 38 17.07 23.58 -2.84
C ARG A 38 18.51 24.09 -2.97
N LYS A 39 19.45 23.18 -3.27
CA LYS A 39 20.89 23.45 -3.41
C LYS A 39 21.43 22.80 -4.67
N HIS A 40 22.33 23.49 -5.36
CA HIS A 40 22.97 22.96 -6.57
C HIS A 40 24.09 21.96 -6.26
N HIS A 41 24.74 22.09 -5.10
CA HIS A 41 25.79 21.19 -4.62
C HIS A 41 25.53 20.83 -3.16
N LEU A 42 25.39 19.53 -2.88
CA LEU A 42 25.20 18.99 -1.54
C LEU A 42 26.53 18.41 -1.05
N SER A 43 26.89 18.72 0.20
CA SER A 43 27.93 17.96 0.88
C SER A 43 27.45 16.53 1.16
N PHE A 44 28.39 15.61 1.37
CA PHE A 44 28.08 14.22 1.65
C PHE A 44 27.15 14.05 2.87
N TYR A 45 27.36 14.83 3.93
CA TYR A 45 26.54 14.74 5.14
C TYR A 45 25.13 15.28 4.95
N GLU A 46 24.96 16.35 4.17
CA GLU A 46 23.63 16.86 3.80
C GLU A 46 22.87 15.86 2.94
N LEU A 47 23.56 15.19 2.01
CA LEU A 47 22.98 14.11 1.22
C LEU A 47 22.53 12.94 2.11
N LEU A 48 23.36 12.54 3.08
CA LEU A 48 23.04 11.46 4.00
C LEU A 48 21.80 11.80 4.87
N GLN A 49 21.68 13.03 5.35
CA GLN A 49 20.51 13.47 6.12
C GLN A 49 19.24 13.42 5.28
N LEU A 50 19.28 13.95 4.05
CA LEU A 50 18.13 13.91 3.14
C LEU A 50 17.69 12.47 2.83
N LEU A 51 18.62 11.54 2.72
CA LEU A 51 18.31 10.13 2.53
C LEU A 51 17.59 9.51 3.73
N ILE A 52 18.01 9.85 4.95
CA ILE A 52 17.39 9.39 6.19
C ILE A 52 15.97 9.95 6.32
N ASP A 53 15.79 11.23 5.99
CA ASP A 53 14.48 11.89 6.04
C ASP A 53 13.52 11.30 5.00
N GLU A 54 13.99 11.11 3.77
CA GLU A 54 13.22 10.48 2.68
C GLU A 54 12.80 9.05 3.05
N GLN A 55 13.72 8.27 3.64
CA GLN A 55 13.42 6.92 4.10
C GLN A 55 12.39 6.92 5.24
N SER A 56 12.51 7.87 6.17
CA SER A 56 11.57 8.01 7.30
C SER A 56 10.17 8.38 6.81
N SER A 57 10.07 9.35 5.90
CA SER A 57 8.82 9.76 5.25
C SER A 57 8.16 8.58 4.51
N THR A 58 8.94 7.83 3.72
CA THR A 58 8.45 6.66 2.99
C THR A 58 7.91 5.59 3.94
N LYS A 59 8.60 5.32 5.06
CA LYS A 59 8.11 4.38 6.08
C LYS A 59 6.78 4.83 6.68
N THR A 60 6.63 6.10 7.01
CA THR A 60 5.38 6.66 7.54
C THR A 60 4.24 6.52 6.54
N LEU A 61 4.47 6.83 5.26
CA LEU A 61 3.46 6.67 4.21
C LEU A 61 3.02 5.21 4.05
N ILE A 62 3.97 4.27 4.06
CA ILE A 62 3.66 2.83 3.99
C ILE A 62 2.85 2.38 5.21
N GLN A 63 3.23 2.81 6.42
CA GLN A 63 2.49 2.49 7.64
C GLN A 63 1.07 3.04 7.59
N HIS A 64 0.89 4.30 7.16
CA HIS A 64 -0.43 4.90 7.03
C HIS A 64 -1.30 4.15 6.02
N ALA A 65 -0.78 3.89 4.81
CA ALA A 65 -1.51 3.15 3.79
C ALA A 65 -1.87 1.72 4.23
N THR A 66 -0.99 1.06 4.99
CA THR A 66 -1.25 -0.27 5.54
C THR A 66 -2.32 -0.20 6.63
N SER A 67 -2.23 0.76 7.55
CA SER A 67 -3.23 0.97 8.62
C SER A 67 -4.61 1.29 8.04
N GLU A 68 -4.69 2.20 7.07
CA GLU A 68 -5.93 2.57 6.40
C GLU A 68 -6.58 1.36 5.72
N ARG A 69 -5.77 0.54 5.04
CA ARG A 69 -6.26 -0.70 4.39
C ARG A 69 -6.77 -1.72 5.41
N VAL A 70 -6.10 -1.84 6.57
CA VAL A 70 -6.55 -2.72 7.66
C VAL A 70 -7.90 -2.20 8.21
N THR A 71 -7.99 -0.93 8.58
CA THR A 71 -9.23 -0.32 9.09
C THR A 71 -10.38 -0.43 8.08
N ALA A 72 -10.14 -0.19 6.80
CA ALA A 72 -11.15 -0.32 5.75
C ALA A 72 -11.64 -1.77 5.58
N ASN A 73 -10.73 -2.76 5.67
CA ASN A 73 -11.12 -4.17 5.63
C ASN A 73 -11.96 -4.56 6.85
N ASP A 74 -11.58 -4.11 8.05
CA ASP A 74 -12.32 -4.40 9.29
C ASP A 74 -13.73 -3.81 9.23
N LEU A 75 -13.87 -2.56 8.78
CA LEU A 75 -15.17 -1.92 8.57
C LEU A 75 -16.02 -2.66 7.54
N ARG A 76 -15.41 -3.12 6.44
CA ARG A 76 -16.11 -3.90 5.41
C ARG A 76 -16.62 -5.24 5.96
N ILE A 77 -15.81 -5.95 6.74
CA ILE A 77 -16.21 -7.22 7.37
C ILE A 77 -17.39 -6.97 8.32
N LYS A 78 -17.30 -5.95 9.18
CA LYS A 78 -18.40 -5.58 10.09
C LYS A 78 -19.67 -5.26 9.30
N ASN A 79 -19.57 -4.43 8.26
CA ASN A 79 -20.73 -4.07 7.43
C ASN A 79 -21.38 -5.30 6.79
N ASN A 80 -20.59 -6.20 6.23
CA ASN A 80 -21.11 -7.44 5.65
C ASN A 80 -21.85 -8.30 6.68
N ASN A 81 -21.32 -8.40 7.91
CA ASN A 81 -21.98 -9.15 8.99
C ASN A 81 -23.33 -8.50 9.37
N TYR A 82 -23.39 -7.17 9.43
CA TYR A 82 -24.65 -6.45 9.68
C TYR A 82 -25.67 -6.69 8.57
N GLU A 83 -25.26 -6.61 7.30
CA GLU A 83 -26.13 -6.90 6.15
C GLU A 83 -26.66 -8.34 6.20
N GLU A 84 -25.82 -9.32 6.55
CA GLU A 84 -26.24 -10.71 6.69
C GLU A 84 -27.27 -10.90 7.82
N VAL A 85 -27.01 -10.32 9.00
CA VAL A 85 -27.94 -10.35 10.14
C VAL A 85 -29.26 -9.66 9.77
N GLN A 86 -29.19 -8.52 9.09
CA GLN A 86 -30.36 -7.78 8.63
C GLN A 86 -31.22 -8.62 7.67
N LEU A 87 -30.60 -9.32 6.72
CA LEU A 87 -31.28 -10.22 5.80
C LEU A 87 -31.98 -11.37 6.54
N ARG A 88 -31.31 -11.98 7.52
CA ARG A 88 -31.90 -13.06 8.34
C ARG A 88 -33.09 -12.57 9.14
N ILE A 89 -32.96 -11.44 9.85
CA ILE A 89 -34.07 -10.83 10.60
C ILE A 89 -35.24 -10.51 9.68
N THR A 90 -34.97 -10.00 8.48
CA THR A 90 -36.01 -9.70 7.48
C THR A 90 -36.76 -10.97 7.06
N ALA A 91 -36.04 -12.08 6.81
CA ALA A 91 -36.66 -13.36 6.50
C ALA A 91 -37.49 -13.91 7.67
N LEU A 92 -36.96 -13.84 8.89
CA LEU A 92 -37.68 -14.24 10.10
C LEU A 92 -38.97 -13.44 10.30
N THR A 93 -38.95 -12.15 9.99
CA THR A 93 -40.11 -11.27 10.08
C THR A 93 -41.17 -11.66 9.05
N ALA A 94 -40.77 -11.93 7.80
CA ALA A 94 -41.69 -12.40 6.77
C ALA A 94 -42.35 -13.76 7.12
N GLU A 95 -41.60 -14.69 7.71
CA GLU A 95 -42.14 -15.98 8.15
C GLU A 95 -43.12 -15.84 9.34
N TYR A 96 -42.91 -14.85 10.21
CA TYR A 96 -43.85 -14.53 11.28
C TYR A 96 -45.14 -13.91 10.73
N ASP A 97 -45.03 -12.95 9.80
CA ASP A 97 -46.17 -12.27 9.18
C ASP A 97 -47.06 -13.22 8.36
N ASP A 98 -46.47 -14.24 7.73
CA ASP A 98 -47.20 -15.31 7.00
C ASP A 98 -47.87 -16.33 7.95
N GLY A 99 -47.62 -16.24 9.27
CA GLY A 99 -48.16 -17.16 10.27
C GLY A 99 -47.44 -18.50 10.36
N ALA A 100 -46.31 -18.67 9.66
CA ALA A 100 -45.49 -19.88 9.68
C ALA A 100 -44.70 -20.05 11.00
N ARG A 101 -44.46 -18.95 11.73
CA ARG A 101 -43.82 -18.95 13.06
C ARG A 101 -44.70 -18.34 14.13
N THR A 102 -44.66 -18.89 15.33
CA THR A 102 -45.26 -18.27 16.51
C THR A 102 -44.39 -17.15 17.05
N MET A 103 -44.98 -16.20 17.79
CA MET A 103 -44.25 -15.07 18.41
C MET A 103 -43.05 -15.55 19.26
N GLU A 104 -43.22 -16.63 20.01
CA GLU A 104 -42.14 -17.19 20.85
C GLU A 104 -40.98 -17.73 20.00
N GLN A 105 -41.27 -18.39 18.87
CA GLN A 105 -40.26 -18.89 17.94
C GLN A 105 -39.52 -17.75 17.23
N PHE A 106 -40.22 -16.68 16.88
CA PHE A 106 -39.62 -15.48 16.29
C PHE A 106 -38.67 -14.79 17.27
N LEU A 107 -39.14 -14.50 18.50
CA LEU A 107 -38.33 -13.85 19.53
C LEU A 107 -37.07 -14.67 19.88
N LYS A 108 -37.21 -16.00 19.95
CA LYS A 108 -36.07 -16.89 20.18
C LYS A 108 -35.07 -16.82 19.02
N ALA A 109 -35.54 -16.89 17.77
CA ALA A 109 -34.66 -16.85 16.60
C ALA A 109 -33.91 -15.51 16.47
N VAL A 110 -34.60 -14.39 16.66
CA VAL A 110 -33.98 -13.05 16.62
C VAL A 110 -32.94 -12.89 17.73
N ALA A 111 -33.20 -13.39 18.95
CA ALA A 111 -32.24 -13.32 20.04
C ALA A 111 -30.93 -14.06 19.76
N TYR A 112 -30.94 -15.10 18.92
CA TYR A 112 -29.73 -15.81 18.48
C TYR A 112 -28.99 -15.14 17.32
N ASP A 113 -29.66 -14.33 16.51
CA ASP A 113 -29.06 -13.64 15.35
C ASP A 113 -28.47 -12.26 15.69
N VAL A 114 -28.74 -11.70 16.88
CA VAL A 114 -28.11 -10.44 17.32
C VAL A 114 -26.64 -10.70 17.67
N PRO A 115 -25.67 -10.11 16.96
CA PRO A 115 -24.27 -10.26 17.30
C PRO A 115 -23.99 -9.59 18.65
N GLU A 116 -23.27 -10.28 19.55
CA GLU A 116 -22.84 -9.69 20.83
C GLU A 116 -22.00 -8.42 20.58
N PRO A 117 -22.15 -7.37 21.42
CA PRO A 117 -21.32 -6.18 21.30
C PRO A 117 -19.86 -6.57 21.57
N VAL A 118 -19.06 -6.57 20.51
CA VAL A 118 -17.61 -6.77 20.61
C VAL A 118 -17.04 -5.57 21.37
N ASN A 119 -16.62 -5.79 22.62
CA ASN A 119 -16.06 -4.76 23.49
C ASN A 119 -14.82 -4.09 22.85
N PHE A 120 -14.75 -2.77 23.01
CA PHE A 120 -13.67 -1.88 22.55
C PHE A 120 -12.44 -1.90 23.46
#